data_AF-A0A353N064-F1
#
_entry.id   AF-A0A353N064-F1
#
_cell.length_a   1.000
_cell.length_b   1.000
_cell.length_c   1.000
_cell.angle_alpha   90.00
_cell.angle_beta   90.00
_cell.angle_gamma   90.00
#
_symmetry.space_group_name_H-M   'P 1'
#
loop_
_entity.id
_entity.type
_entity.pdbx_description
1 polymer ?
#
loop_
_entity_poly.entity_id
_entity_poly.type
_entity_poly.pdbx_seq_one_letter_code
_entity_poly.pdbx_strand_id
1 'polypeptide(L)' 'MKLERYLDILTKSIWVFHCNSGSCNGCDIEIVATITPRYDIERFGMKLVGTP' A
#
# COMPACT_ATOMS: atom_id res chain seq x y z
N MET A 1 -5.56 23.54 16.86
CA MET A 1 -5.67 22.07 17.01
C MET A 1 -7.03 21.60 16.51
N LYS A 2 -7.11 21.00 15.32
CA LYS A 2 -7.99 19.82 15.08
C LYS A 2 -7.96 19.29 13.63
N LEU A 3 -7.82 20.10 12.58
CA LEU A 3 -7.88 19.59 11.19
C LEU A 3 -6.65 18.76 10.77
N GLU A 4 -5.44 19.28 10.99
CA GLU A 4 -4.17 18.58 10.65
C GLU A 4 -4.12 17.18 11.26
N ARG A 5 -4.55 17.05 12.52
CA ARG A 5 -4.60 15.76 13.24
C ARG A 5 -5.61 14.77 12.65
N TYR A 6 -6.68 15.23 12.01
CA TYR A 6 -7.62 14.35 11.31
C TYR A 6 -7.07 13.91 9.95
N LEU A 7 -6.35 14.78 9.24
CA LEU A 7 -5.68 14.42 7.99
C LEU A 7 -4.57 13.39 8.22
N ASP A 8 -3.85 13.49 9.34
CA ASP A 8 -2.84 12.53 9.79
C ASP A 8 -3.36 11.10 9.99
N ILE A 9 -4.67 10.88 10.09
CA ILE A 9 -5.25 9.54 10.20
C ILE A 9 -5.26 8.83 8.84
N LEU A 10 -5.38 9.58 7.74
CA LEU A 10 -5.42 9.01 6.39
C LEU A 10 -4.13 8.26 6.02
N THR A 11 -2.99 8.65 6.61
CA THR A 11 -1.70 7.98 6.40
C THR A 11 -1.57 6.64 7.12
N LYS A 12 -2.52 6.30 8.01
CA LYS A 12 -2.49 5.07 8.84
C LYS A 12 -3.39 3.95 8.33
N SER A 13 -4.14 4.18 7.25
CA SER A 13 -5.08 3.20 6.67
C SER A 13 -5.11 3.34 5.14
N ILE A 14 -3.96 3.21 4.49
CA ILE A 14 -3.78 3.46 3.07
C ILE A 14 -4.22 2.24 2.25
N TRP A 15 -5.10 2.44 1.28
CA TRP A 15 -5.46 1.40 0.32
C TRP A 15 -4.80 1.71 -1.01
N VAL A 16 -4.06 0.74 -1.55
CA VAL A 16 -3.21 0.90 -2.73
C VAL A 16 -3.76 0.05 -3.85
N PHE A 17 -3.85 0.61 -5.05
CA PHE A 17 -4.13 -0.13 -6.28
C PHE A 17 -2.87 -0.14 -7.13
N HIS A 18 -2.44 -1.33 -7.55
CA HIS A 18 -1.27 -1.47 -8.42
C HIS A 18 -1.70 -1.37 -9.89
N CYS A 19 -1.06 -0.48 -10.64
CA CYS A 19 -1.28 -0.30 -12.07
C CYS A 19 0.00 -0.65 -12.83
N ASN A 20 -0.09 -1.63 -13.73
CA ASN A 20 1.00 -2.07 -14.60
C ASN A 20 0.67 -1.68 -16.05
N SER A 21 1.63 -1.08 -16.76
CA SER A 21 1.50 -0.62 -18.15
C SER A 21 2.67 -1.07 -19.03
N GLY A 22 2.99 -2.37 -19.00
CA GLY A 22 4.09 -2.96 -19.78
C GLY A 22 5.38 -3.21 -18.99
N SER A 23 5.25 -3.63 -17.74
CA SER A 23 6.36 -3.94 -16.84
C SER A 23 7.19 -5.16 -17.28
N CYS A 24 8.43 -5.26 -16.78
CA CYS A 24 9.26 -6.45 -16.84
C CYS A 24 8.96 -7.47 -15.71
N ASN A 25 7.95 -7.22 -14.89
CA ASN A 25 7.51 -8.00 -13.72
C ASN A 25 8.45 -7.98 -12.50
N GLY A 26 9.60 -7.29 -12.57
CA GLY A 26 10.50 -7.15 -11.41
C GLY A 26 9.82 -6.45 -10.24
N CYS A 27 9.29 -5.24 -10.47
CA CYS A 27 8.61 -4.47 -9.44
C CYS A 27 7.31 -5.15 -8.96
N ASP A 28 6.61 -5.88 -9.83
CA ASP A 28 5.40 -6.63 -9.47
C ASP A 28 5.71 -7.72 -8.43
N ILE A 29 6.81 -8.46 -8.63
CA ILE A 29 7.31 -9.45 -7.66
C ILE A 29 7.66 -8.75 -6.34
N GLU A 30 8.32 -7.59 -6.40
CA GLU A 30 8.67 -6.83 -5.21
C GLU A 30 7.43 -6.34 -4.44
N ILE A 31 6.39 -5.87 -5.14
CA ILE A 31 5.10 -5.50 -4.52
C ILE A 31 4.50 -6.72 -3.81
N VAL A 32 4.48 -7.89 -4.45
CA VAL A 32 4.01 -9.13 -3.80
C VAL A 32 4.91 -9.51 -2.61
N ALA A 33 6.22 -9.29 -2.67
CA ALA A 33 7.10 -9.53 -1.54
C ALA A 33 6.76 -8.64 -0.34
N THR A 34 6.34 -7.39 -0.56
CA THR A 34 5.98 -6.47 0.53
C THR A 34 4.79 -6.92 1.37
N ILE A 35 3.86 -7.70 0.81
CA ILE A 35 2.70 -8.27 1.53
C ILE A 35 3.01 -9.60 2.22
N THR A 36 4.20 -10.16 2.03
CA THR A 36 4.61 -11.39 2.73
C THR A 36 5.08 -11.11 4.16
N PRO A 37 5.05 -12.10 5.09
CA PRO A 37 5.39 -11.90 6.50
C PRO A 37 6.78 -11.30 6.79
N ARG A 38 7.73 -11.38 5.84
CA ARG A 38 9.07 -10.82 6.02
C ARG A 38 9.07 -9.29 6.03
N TYR A 39 8.27 -8.69 5.17
CA TYR A 39 8.20 -7.23 4.99
C TYR A 39 6.88 -6.64 5.50
N ASP A 40 5.81 -7.44 5.46
CA ASP A 40 4.50 -7.24 6.09
C ASP A 40 4.06 -5.78 6.19
N ILE A 41 3.66 -5.20 5.06
CA ILE A 41 3.15 -3.83 5.02
C ILE A 41 1.78 -3.67 5.69
N GLU A 42 1.04 -4.77 5.90
CA GLU A 42 -0.30 -4.72 6.50
C GLU A 42 -0.26 -4.22 7.95
N ARG A 43 0.85 -4.44 8.67
CA ARG A 43 1.05 -3.87 10.04
C ARG A 43 1.05 -2.34 10.09
N PHE A 44 1.33 -1.68 8.97
CA PHE A 44 1.30 -0.22 8.85
C PHE A 44 -0.08 0.30 8.41
N GLY A 45 -1.07 -0.59 8.29
CA GLY A 45 -2.42 -0.25 7.82
C GLY A 45 -2.52 -0.11 6.30
N MET A 46 -1.56 -0.67 5.55
CA MET A 46 -1.59 -0.68 4.09
C MET A 46 -2.31 -1.91 3.56
N LYS A 47 -3.13 -1.74 2.52
CA LYS A 47 -3.83 -2.87 1.86
C LYS A 47 -3.79 -2.73 0.34
N LEU A 48 -3.34 -3.77 -0.35
CA LEU A 48 -3.46 -3.86 -1.81
C LEU A 48 -4.91 -4.24 -2.18
N VAL A 49 -5.55 -3.45 -3.04
CA VAL A 49 -6.93 -3.66 -3.51
C VAL A 49 -6.97 -3.89 -5.02
N GLY A 50 -7.97 -4.67 -5.47
CA GLY A 50 -8.12 -5.08 -6.87
C GLY A 50 -9.02 -4.19 -7.73
N THR A 51 -9.62 -3.15 -7.13
CA THR A 51 -10.51 -2.21 -7.82
C THR A 51 -10.09 -0.79 -7.47
N PRO A 52 -9.91 0.10 -8.46
CA PRO A 52 -9.69 1.52 -8.21
C PRO A 52 -10.94 2.22 -7.66
#